data_AF-A0AAN6XF78-F1
#
_entry.id   AF-A0AAN6XF78-F1
#
_cell.length_a   1.000
_cell.length_b   1.000
_cell.length_c   1.000
_cell.angle_alpha   90.00
_cell.angle_beta   90.00
_cell.angle_gamma   90.00
#
_symmetry.space_group_name_H-M   'P 1'
#
loop_
_entity.id
_entity.type
_entity.pdbx_description
1 polymer ?
#
loop_
_entity_poly.entity_id
_entity_poly.type
_entity_poly.pdbx_seq_one_letter_code
_entity_poly.pdbx_strand_id
1 'polypeptide(L)'
;MHFLQAALLASSLFVAHASVLPITPKHTPRTLSKRAEPNTGDDFPEDETPVPNRLNKIETAFKDAIEMTSVVLSLIETDETIYPHYFDSADREEITRIFRDLNNNDEGHEMLGNFLVQTTDTDNLCGDQALAYSGDFNTDQPFIVICPRAFNKKAIGDLEGKDRGDEDATDFYAGCAEGGGDIGDNVSFHFNTLGMTLLHEYMHYDLMIQATFDGTATSIIDDPDGNPGYGSVAVYDRLPKQSARKNADSYAYYAAEVYWSLICQKEFQAPREGVDDADPDCGDQVCET
;
A
#
# COMPACT_ATOMS: atom_id res chain seq x y z
N MET A 1 35.34 71.95 3.66
CA MET A 1 36.19 72.61 4.66
C MET A 1 36.22 71.76 5.92
N HIS A 2 37.44 71.50 6.40
CA HIS A 2 37.86 71.10 7.75
C HIS A 2 37.51 69.72 8.33
N PHE A 3 38.61 68.94 8.41
CA PHE A 3 39.00 67.96 9.43
C PHE A 3 38.77 68.42 10.88
N LEU A 4 38.47 67.48 11.79
CA LEU A 4 39.09 67.31 13.13
C LEU A 4 38.52 66.00 13.74
N GLN A 5 39.27 64.89 13.78
CA GLN A 5 40.13 64.41 14.89
C GLN A 5 39.51 64.45 16.29
N ALA A 6 39.20 63.27 16.84
CA ALA A 6 39.37 62.95 18.26
C ALA A 6 39.69 61.46 18.40
N ALA A 7 40.71 61.17 19.20
CA ALA A 7 41.36 59.88 19.36
C ALA A 7 41.10 59.28 20.75
N LEU A 8 41.24 57.95 20.82
CA LEU A 8 41.73 57.12 21.93
C LEU A 8 41.02 57.19 23.30
N LEU A 9 40.51 56.04 23.76
CA LEU A 9 41.23 55.23 24.75
C LEU A 9 40.61 53.83 24.90
N ALA A 10 41.49 52.84 24.86
CA ALA A 10 41.21 51.44 25.07
C ALA A 10 40.95 51.13 26.55
N SER A 11 40.09 50.13 26.80
CA SER A 11 40.16 49.28 27.99
C SER A 11 39.56 47.92 27.65
N SER A 12 40.47 46.98 27.40
CA SER A 12 40.25 45.56 27.21
C SER A 12 39.93 44.89 28.55
N LEU A 13 38.76 44.24 28.63
CA LEU A 13 38.49 43.20 29.63
C LEU A 13 38.36 41.87 28.89
N PHE A 14 39.42 41.07 28.97
CA PHE A 14 39.41 39.66 28.60
C PHE A 14 38.55 38.90 29.62
N VAL A 15 37.36 38.46 29.20
CA VAL A 15 36.66 37.37 29.88
C VAL A 15 36.97 36.11 29.10
N ALA A 16 37.87 35.29 29.67
CA ALA A 16 38.12 33.93 29.22
C ALA A 16 36.83 33.11 29.38
N HIS A 17 36.05 33.02 28.30
CA HIS A 17 35.05 31.97 28.18
C HIS A 17 35.79 30.72 27.74
N ALA A 18 35.88 29.75 28.65
CA ALA A 18 36.20 28.39 28.30
C ALA A 18 35.18 27.93 27.25
N SER A 19 35.60 27.84 25.99
CA SER A 19 34.85 27.12 24.96
C SER A 19 34.89 25.65 25.33
N VAL A 20 33.96 25.25 26.19
CA VAL A 20 33.46 23.88 26.16
C VAL A 20 32.73 23.78 24.83
N LEU A 21 33.44 23.29 23.81
CA LEU A 21 32.77 22.81 22.61
C LEU A 21 31.74 21.80 23.10
N PRO A 22 30.44 22.00 22.83
CA PRO A 22 29.51 20.91 22.96
C PRO A 22 30.06 19.81 22.05
N ILE A 23 30.39 18.67 22.65
CA ILE A 23 30.56 17.45 21.87
C ILE A 23 29.18 17.23 21.26
N THR A 24 28.98 17.69 20.04
CA THR A 24 27.79 17.34 19.27
C THR A 24 27.85 15.82 19.17
N PRO A 25 26.86 15.10 19.73
CA PRO A 25 26.72 13.69 19.41
C PRO A 25 26.68 13.60 17.88
N LYS A 26 27.58 12.80 17.31
CA LYS A 26 27.51 12.42 15.90
C LYS A 26 26.10 11.89 15.63
N HIS A 27 25.56 12.32 14.48
CA HIS A 27 24.29 11.92 13.91
C HIS A 27 23.79 10.55 14.37
N THR A 28 22.78 10.57 15.24
CA THR A 28 21.68 9.62 15.19
C THR A 28 20.44 10.39 15.65
N PRO A 29 19.50 10.58 14.73
CA PRO A 29 18.25 9.90 14.99
C PRO A 29 17.92 8.99 13.80
N ARG A 30 17.95 7.67 14.02
CA ARG A 30 16.94 6.80 13.42
C ARG A 30 15.63 7.26 14.06
N THR A 31 15.03 8.29 13.51
CA THR A 31 13.61 8.57 13.73
C THR A 31 12.88 7.92 12.58
N LEU A 32 12.70 6.61 12.72
CA LEU A 32 11.55 5.88 12.21
C LEU A 32 11.08 5.05 13.41
N SER A 33 9.97 5.46 13.99
CA SER A 33 9.28 4.75 15.04
C SER A 33 7.79 4.99 14.82
N LYS A 34 7.02 4.06 14.24
CA LYS A 34 7.36 2.65 13.90
C LYS A 34 6.23 2.04 13.04
N ARG A 35 6.46 1.90 11.73
CA ARG A 35 6.19 0.60 11.11
C ARG A 35 7.22 -0.35 11.72
N ALA A 36 6.82 -1.44 12.36
CA ALA A 36 7.78 -2.51 12.50
C ALA A 36 8.06 -3.00 11.07
N GLU A 37 9.33 -2.97 10.65
CA GLU A 37 9.72 -3.48 9.33
C GLU A 37 9.04 -4.83 9.14
N PRO A 38 8.38 -5.06 8.00
CA PRO A 38 7.66 -6.28 7.74
C PRO A 38 8.63 -7.45 7.90
N ASN A 39 8.22 -8.45 8.66
CA ASN A 39 9.07 -9.58 8.96
C ASN A 39 9.10 -10.50 7.73
N THR A 40 10.06 -10.29 6.83
CA THR A 40 10.21 -11.07 5.60
C THR A 40 10.93 -12.41 5.83
N GLY A 41 11.28 -12.76 7.08
CA GLY A 41 12.01 -13.99 7.40
C GLY A 41 13.30 -14.17 6.58
N ASP A 42 13.64 -15.43 6.28
CA ASP A 42 14.83 -15.79 5.48
C ASP A 42 14.50 -16.04 3.98
N ASP A 43 13.23 -15.88 3.58
CA ASP A 43 12.72 -16.22 2.25
C ASP A 43 13.11 -15.21 1.15
N PHE A 44 13.63 -14.05 1.57
CA PHE A 44 13.97 -12.91 0.73
C PHE A 44 15.45 -12.51 0.94
N PRO A 45 16.39 -13.14 0.21
CA PRO A 45 17.81 -12.80 0.30
C PRO A 45 18.08 -11.36 -0.16
N GLU A 46 18.76 -10.56 0.67
CA GLU A 46 19.13 -9.17 0.33
C GLU A 46 20.03 -9.09 -0.92
N ASP A 47 20.82 -10.13 -1.20
CA ASP A 47 21.77 -10.21 -2.31
C ASP A 47 21.22 -10.95 -3.55
N GLU A 48 19.91 -11.20 -3.60
CA GLU A 48 19.25 -11.80 -4.76
C GLU A 48 19.44 -10.90 -6.00
N THR A 49 19.79 -11.52 -7.14
CA THR A 49 19.96 -10.85 -8.44
C THR A 49 19.07 -11.51 -9.50
N PRO A 50 18.61 -10.77 -10.52
CA PRO A 50 18.84 -9.34 -10.80
C PRO A 50 18.06 -8.39 -9.86
N VAL A 51 18.43 -7.11 -9.87
CA VAL A 51 17.70 -6.02 -9.18
C VAL A 51 16.75 -5.34 -10.19
N PRO A 52 15.51 -4.96 -9.80
CA PRO A 52 14.90 -5.11 -8.47
C PRO A 52 14.57 -6.58 -8.15
N ASN A 53 15.03 -7.05 -7.00
CA ASN A 53 14.82 -8.42 -6.55
C ASN A 53 13.49 -8.56 -5.80
N ARG A 54 13.16 -9.78 -5.33
CA ARG A 54 11.92 -10.06 -4.62
C ARG A 54 11.78 -9.25 -3.32
N LEU A 55 12.87 -9.04 -2.60
CA LEU A 55 12.87 -8.20 -1.40
C LEU A 55 12.53 -6.75 -1.74
N ASN A 56 13.23 -6.16 -2.73
CA ASN A 56 12.97 -4.78 -3.16
C ASN A 56 11.51 -4.59 -3.61
N LYS A 57 10.95 -5.57 -4.33
CA LYS A 57 9.55 -5.55 -4.76
C LYS A 57 8.59 -5.55 -3.58
N ILE A 58 8.82 -6.40 -2.58
CA ILE A 58 7.95 -6.51 -1.41
C ILE A 58 8.06 -5.26 -0.52
N GLU A 59 9.27 -4.78 -0.25
CA GLU A 59 9.48 -3.53 0.49
C GLU A 59 8.81 -2.32 -0.16
N THR A 60 8.81 -2.28 -1.49
CA THR A 60 8.11 -1.24 -2.27
C THR A 60 6.61 -1.44 -2.21
N ALA A 61 6.12 -2.66 -2.42
CA ALA A 61 4.70 -2.99 -2.36
C ALA A 61 4.07 -2.62 -1.01
N PHE A 62 4.81 -2.75 0.08
CA PHE A 62 4.34 -2.27 1.37
C PHE A 62 4.14 -0.75 1.46
N LYS A 63 5.04 0.02 0.84
CA LYS A 63 4.90 1.48 0.77
C LYS A 63 3.74 1.84 -0.16
N ASP A 64 3.63 1.15 -1.28
CA ASP A 64 2.54 1.29 -2.25
C ASP A 64 1.16 1.07 -1.60
N ALA A 65 1.02 0.03 -0.76
CA ALA A 65 -0.20 -0.23 0.00
C ALA A 65 -0.59 0.97 0.87
N ILE A 66 0.36 1.52 1.63
CA ILE A 66 0.13 2.69 2.49
C ILE A 66 -0.16 3.94 1.64
N GLU A 67 0.56 4.16 0.55
CA GLU A 67 0.33 5.28 -0.37
C GLU A 67 -1.11 5.30 -0.91
N MET A 68 -1.64 4.14 -1.32
CA MET A 68 -3.04 4.04 -1.75
C MET A 68 -4.01 4.43 -0.63
N THR A 69 -3.76 3.99 0.61
CA THR A 69 -4.60 4.41 1.75
C THR A 69 -4.51 5.90 2.05
N SER A 70 -3.34 6.53 1.88
CA SER A 70 -3.16 7.98 2.05
C SER A 70 -4.01 8.78 1.06
N VAL A 71 -4.05 8.32 -0.19
CA VAL A 71 -4.85 8.95 -1.24
C VAL A 71 -6.34 8.79 -0.96
N VAL A 72 -6.77 7.61 -0.52
CA VAL A 72 -8.16 7.38 -0.06
C VAL A 72 -8.53 8.36 1.05
N LEU A 73 -7.74 8.47 2.12
CA LEU A 73 -8.05 9.34 3.25
C LEU A 73 -8.13 10.82 2.89
N SER A 74 -7.48 11.22 1.81
CA SER A 74 -7.53 12.60 1.29
C SER A 74 -8.83 12.92 0.54
N LEU A 75 -9.55 11.89 0.07
CA LEU A 75 -10.68 12.05 -0.87
C LEU A 75 -12.00 11.43 -0.36
N ILE A 76 -11.93 10.41 0.49
CA ILE A 76 -13.06 9.54 0.88
C ILE A 76 -14.26 10.30 1.45
N GLU A 77 -14.07 11.43 2.14
CA GLU A 77 -15.20 12.20 2.69
C GLU A 77 -16.04 12.91 1.62
N THR A 78 -15.47 13.13 0.44
CA THR A 78 -16.09 13.88 -0.67
C THR A 78 -16.26 13.04 -1.94
N ASP A 79 -15.84 11.78 -1.88
CA ASP A 79 -15.92 10.86 -3.00
C ASP A 79 -17.35 10.34 -3.16
N GLU A 80 -18.05 10.93 -4.12
CA GLU A 80 -19.43 10.58 -4.50
C GLU A 80 -19.48 9.84 -5.85
N THR A 81 -18.33 9.57 -6.46
CA THR A 81 -18.23 8.94 -7.78
C THR A 81 -17.73 7.51 -7.67
N ILE A 82 -16.63 7.28 -6.95
CA ILE A 82 -15.97 5.97 -6.88
C ILE A 82 -16.52 5.18 -5.70
N TYR A 83 -16.63 5.79 -4.51
CA TYR A 83 -17.09 5.13 -3.29
C TYR A 83 -18.41 4.34 -3.45
N PRO A 84 -19.47 4.88 -4.11
CA PRO A 84 -20.73 4.16 -4.25
C PRO A 84 -20.64 2.87 -5.07
N HIS A 85 -19.57 2.67 -5.85
CA HIS A 85 -19.34 1.42 -6.58
C HIS A 85 -18.95 0.25 -5.67
N TYR A 86 -18.41 0.55 -4.48
CA TYR A 86 -17.90 -0.46 -3.54
C TYR A 86 -18.74 -0.53 -2.27
N PHE A 87 -19.09 0.61 -1.66
CA PHE A 87 -19.66 0.64 -0.31
C PHE A 87 -20.97 1.41 -0.23
N ASP A 88 -21.75 1.17 0.83
CA ASP A 88 -22.91 2.00 1.16
C ASP A 88 -22.45 3.29 1.85
N SER A 89 -23.11 4.40 1.52
CA SER A 89 -22.90 5.69 2.19
C SER A 89 -23.02 5.62 3.72
N ALA A 90 -23.85 4.71 4.24
CA ALA A 90 -24.02 4.51 5.68
C ALA A 90 -22.78 3.91 6.37
N ASP A 91 -21.94 3.19 5.62
CA ASP A 91 -20.72 2.57 6.16
C ASP A 91 -19.50 3.52 6.12
N ARG A 92 -19.61 4.72 5.53
CA ARG A 92 -18.47 5.60 5.21
C ARG A 92 -17.60 5.95 6.41
N GLU A 93 -18.22 6.20 7.57
CA GLU A 93 -17.48 6.51 8.81
C GLU A 93 -16.58 5.34 9.22
N GLU A 94 -17.09 4.11 9.17
CA GLU A 94 -16.36 2.91 9.56
C GLU A 94 -15.29 2.55 8.52
N ILE A 95 -15.61 2.62 7.22
CA ILE A 95 -14.63 2.41 6.14
C ILE A 95 -13.47 3.42 6.26
N THR A 96 -13.78 4.69 6.53
CA THR A 96 -12.77 5.72 6.77
C THR A 96 -11.92 5.43 8.00
N ARG A 97 -12.52 4.94 9.09
CA ARG A 97 -11.78 4.51 10.28
C ARG A 97 -10.81 3.37 9.93
N ILE A 98 -11.27 2.35 9.20
CA ILE A 98 -10.44 1.21 8.78
C ILE A 98 -9.21 1.68 8.00
N PHE A 99 -9.39 2.52 6.98
CA PHE A 99 -8.26 3.09 6.23
C PHE A 99 -7.35 3.95 7.11
N ARG A 100 -7.91 4.72 8.05
CA ARG A 100 -7.14 5.57 8.96
C ARG A 100 -6.26 4.76 9.90
N ASP A 101 -6.81 3.69 10.46
CA ASP A 101 -6.09 2.83 11.39
C ASP A 101 -4.98 2.08 10.66
N LEU A 102 -5.26 1.55 9.46
CA LEU A 102 -4.25 0.90 8.62
C LEU A 102 -3.13 1.87 8.21
N ASN A 103 -3.48 3.07 7.74
CA ASN A 103 -2.54 4.09 7.27
C ASN A 103 -1.68 4.67 8.42
N ASN A 104 -2.30 4.96 9.57
CA ASN A 104 -1.65 5.51 10.76
C ASN A 104 -0.72 6.73 10.45
N ASN A 105 -1.25 7.75 9.78
CA ASN A 105 -0.51 8.96 9.36
C ASN A 105 0.69 8.65 8.45
N ASP A 106 0.47 7.82 7.44
CA ASP A 106 1.46 7.36 6.46
C ASP A 106 2.60 6.52 7.06
N GLU A 107 2.55 6.18 8.35
CA GLU A 107 3.54 5.30 9.00
C GLU A 107 3.16 3.82 8.90
N GLY A 108 1.90 3.50 8.60
CA GLY A 108 1.34 2.15 8.71
C GLY A 108 1.04 1.77 10.17
N HIS A 109 0.03 0.93 10.37
CA HIS A 109 -0.33 0.43 11.70
C HIS A 109 0.82 -0.36 12.35
N GLU A 110 1.00 -0.25 13.67
CA GLU A 110 2.10 -0.90 14.38
C GLU A 110 2.08 -2.43 14.25
N MET A 111 0.88 -3.01 14.18
CA MET A 111 0.67 -4.46 14.06
C MET A 111 1.05 -5.00 12.67
N LEU A 112 1.28 -4.15 11.66
CA LEU A 112 1.73 -4.63 10.34
C LEU A 112 3.06 -5.37 10.41
N GLY A 113 3.94 -5.05 11.36
CA GLY A 113 5.19 -5.79 11.55
C GLY A 113 5.04 -7.10 12.32
N ASN A 114 3.82 -7.47 12.74
CA ASN A 114 3.55 -8.80 13.27
C ASN A 114 3.45 -9.85 12.16
N PHE A 115 3.14 -9.44 10.92
CA PHE A 115 3.07 -10.34 9.79
C PHE A 115 4.43 -10.94 9.47
N LEU A 116 4.51 -12.28 9.48
CA LEU A 116 5.56 -13.00 8.76
C LEU A 116 5.18 -13.05 7.29
N VAL A 117 5.91 -12.33 6.44
CA VAL A 117 5.75 -12.39 4.98
C VAL A 117 6.77 -13.35 4.41
N GLN A 118 6.31 -14.35 3.69
CA GLN A 118 7.13 -15.47 3.22
C GLN A 118 6.75 -15.88 1.80
N THR A 119 7.56 -16.73 1.19
CA THR A 119 7.27 -17.35 -0.13
C THR A 119 7.09 -18.86 -0.04
N THR A 120 7.35 -19.43 1.14
CA THR A 120 7.16 -20.85 1.41
C THR A 120 5.66 -21.16 1.55
N ASP A 121 5.09 -21.77 0.51
CA ASP A 121 3.71 -22.26 0.46
C ASP A 121 3.59 -23.65 1.12
N THR A 122 3.55 -23.67 2.46
CA THR A 122 3.43 -24.91 3.23
C THR A 122 2.06 -25.56 3.10
N ASP A 123 1.03 -24.76 2.82
CA ASP A 123 -0.37 -25.21 2.76
C ASP A 123 -0.80 -25.57 1.34
N ASN A 124 0.07 -25.34 0.35
CA ASN A 124 -0.17 -25.58 -1.07
C ASN A 124 -1.42 -24.84 -1.58
N LEU A 125 -1.57 -23.58 -1.15
CA LEU A 125 -2.69 -22.71 -1.48
C LEU A 125 -2.39 -21.75 -2.63
N CYS A 126 -1.13 -21.60 -3.05
CA CYS A 126 -0.82 -20.70 -4.16
C CYS A 126 -1.44 -21.11 -5.50
N GLY A 127 -1.65 -22.41 -5.70
CA GLY A 127 -2.37 -22.97 -6.86
C GLY A 127 -2.01 -22.31 -8.21
N ASP A 128 -3.01 -22.23 -9.09
CA ASP A 128 -2.86 -21.63 -10.42
C ASP A 128 -3.36 -20.17 -10.52
N GLN A 129 -4.05 -19.66 -9.48
CA GLN A 129 -4.73 -18.37 -9.52
C GLN A 129 -4.38 -17.41 -8.38
N ALA A 130 -3.80 -17.89 -7.26
CA ALA A 130 -3.54 -17.02 -6.12
C ALA A 130 -2.28 -16.14 -6.32
N LEU A 131 -2.37 -14.88 -5.91
CA LEU A 131 -1.25 -13.93 -5.81
C LEU A 131 -0.66 -13.95 -4.40
N ALA A 132 -1.49 -14.09 -3.39
CA ALA A 132 -1.09 -14.29 -2.01
C ALA A 132 -2.12 -15.18 -1.32
N TYR A 133 -1.87 -15.46 -0.04
CA TYR A 133 -2.89 -15.83 0.92
C TYR A 133 -2.37 -15.51 2.32
N SER A 134 -3.28 -15.28 3.27
CA SER A 134 -2.95 -15.05 4.67
C SER A 134 -3.57 -16.07 5.61
N GLY A 135 -2.95 -16.22 6.78
CA GLY A 135 -3.39 -17.14 7.82
C GLY A 135 -3.11 -16.60 9.21
N ASP A 136 -3.74 -17.23 10.20
CA ASP A 136 -3.64 -16.86 11.62
C ASP A 136 -3.97 -15.37 11.89
N PHE A 137 -4.86 -14.81 11.08
CA PHE A 137 -5.29 -13.41 11.10
C PHE A 137 -6.01 -12.98 12.38
N ASN A 138 -6.38 -13.90 13.25
CA ASN A 138 -6.95 -13.63 14.57
C ASN A 138 -5.93 -13.81 15.72
N THR A 139 -4.64 -13.87 15.40
CA THR A 139 -3.54 -14.08 16.35
C THR A 139 -2.51 -12.95 16.33
N ASP A 140 -1.61 -12.96 17.31
CA ASP A 140 -0.49 -12.00 17.37
C ASP A 140 0.65 -12.30 16.38
N GLN A 141 0.57 -13.42 15.65
CA GLN A 141 1.60 -13.87 14.70
C GLN A 141 0.98 -14.29 13.36
N PRO A 142 0.27 -13.38 12.67
CA PRO A 142 -0.29 -13.71 11.37
C PRO A 142 0.84 -13.90 10.34
N PHE A 143 0.53 -14.55 9.23
CA PHE A 143 1.45 -14.68 8.11
C PHE A 143 0.78 -14.34 6.78
N ILE A 144 1.59 -13.96 5.81
CA ILE A 144 1.22 -13.79 4.41
C ILE A 144 2.19 -14.62 3.59
N VAL A 145 1.67 -15.49 2.73
CA VAL A 145 2.46 -16.17 1.70
C VAL A 145 2.27 -15.43 0.39
N ILE A 146 3.38 -14.98 -0.19
CA ILE A 146 3.41 -14.36 -1.52
C ILE A 146 3.67 -15.44 -2.55
N CYS A 147 2.70 -15.66 -3.43
CA CYS A 147 2.80 -16.67 -4.46
C CYS A 147 3.75 -16.23 -5.59
N PRO A 148 4.41 -17.16 -6.30
CA PRO A 148 5.42 -16.81 -7.30
C PRO A 148 4.95 -15.81 -8.37
N ARG A 149 3.68 -15.89 -8.79
CA ARG A 149 3.09 -15.00 -9.80
C ARG A 149 2.83 -13.58 -9.31
N ALA A 150 2.71 -13.35 -7.99
CA ALA A 150 2.56 -11.99 -7.45
C ALA A 150 3.76 -11.10 -7.84
N PHE A 151 4.94 -11.69 -8.03
CA PHE A 151 6.14 -10.95 -8.44
C PHE A 151 6.10 -10.49 -9.91
N ASN A 152 5.14 -10.95 -10.72
CA ASN A 152 4.87 -10.38 -12.05
C ASN A 152 4.10 -9.06 -11.95
N LYS A 153 3.45 -8.79 -10.80
CA LYS A 153 2.71 -7.55 -10.59
C LYS A 153 3.67 -6.37 -10.46
N LYS A 154 3.22 -5.25 -11.00
CA LYS A 154 4.02 -4.02 -11.10
C LYS A 154 3.90 -3.20 -9.81
N ALA A 155 4.85 -2.31 -9.58
CA ALA A 155 4.83 -1.33 -8.49
C ALA A 155 4.12 -0.04 -8.93
N ILE A 156 3.54 0.68 -7.98
CA ILE A 156 3.09 2.08 -8.20
C ILE A 156 4.19 3.06 -7.81
N GLY A 157 4.98 2.76 -6.78
CA GLY A 157 6.11 3.55 -6.29
C GLY A 157 7.44 3.16 -6.93
N ASP A 158 8.51 3.86 -6.53
CA ASP A 158 9.86 3.66 -7.06
C ASP A 158 10.52 2.40 -6.47
N LEU A 159 10.94 1.49 -7.35
CA LEU A 159 11.71 0.28 -7.03
C LEU A 159 13.20 0.58 -6.93
N GLU A 160 13.86 0.06 -5.88
CA GLU A 160 15.31 0.17 -5.75
C GLU A 160 16.04 -0.47 -6.94
N GLY A 161 17.03 0.25 -7.47
CA GLY A 161 17.86 -0.22 -8.59
C GLY A 161 17.13 -0.23 -9.94
N LYS A 162 15.97 0.41 -10.03
CA LYS A 162 15.22 0.59 -11.27
C LYS A 162 14.85 2.06 -11.46
N ASP A 163 15.09 2.61 -12.66
CA ASP A 163 14.67 3.96 -13.02
C ASP A 163 13.43 3.90 -13.93
N ARG A 164 12.51 4.85 -13.76
CA ARG A 164 11.33 4.97 -14.64
C ARG A 164 11.67 5.36 -16.07
N GLY A 165 12.87 5.88 -16.30
CA GLY A 165 13.41 6.20 -17.62
C GLY A 165 14.11 5.04 -18.31
N ASP A 166 14.27 3.88 -17.67
CA ASP A 166 14.88 2.70 -18.27
C ASP A 166 14.01 2.16 -19.43
N GLU A 167 14.64 1.54 -20.44
CA GLU A 167 13.95 1.02 -21.64
C GLU A 167 12.89 -0.02 -21.29
N ASP A 168 13.13 -0.79 -20.23
CA ASP A 168 12.27 -1.84 -19.70
C ASP A 168 11.52 -1.37 -18.43
N ALA A 169 11.37 -0.06 -18.19
CA ALA A 169 10.64 0.47 -17.03
C ALA A 169 9.18 0.01 -16.97
N THR A 170 8.54 -0.11 -18.14
CA THR A 170 7.14 -0.56 -18.26
C THR A 170 6.91 -1.97 -17.75
N ASP A 171 7.95 -2.80 -17.64
CA ASP A 171 7.84 -4.16 -17.11
C ASP A 171 7.75 -4.17 -15.57
N PHE A 172 8.09 -3.06 -14.91
CA PHE A 172 8.19 -2.96 -13.45
C PHE A 172 7.19 -2.00 -12.83
N TYR A 173 6.74 -0.97 -13.57
CA TYR A 173 5.85 0.06 -13.05
C TYR A 173 4.50 0.03 -13.73
N ALA A 174 3.44 0.04 -12.92
CA ALA A 174 2.09 0.34 -13.39
C ALA A 174 2.03 1.84 -13.74
N GLY A 175 1.22 2.18 -14.73
CA GLY A 175 1.09 3.56 -15.17
C GLY A 175 -0.05 3.76 -16.15
N CYS A 176 -0.51 5.00 -16.26
CA CYS A 176 -1.58 5.42 -17.16
C CYS A 176 -1.22 5.12 -18.63
N ALA A 177 -2.19 4.63 -19.41
CA ALA A 177 -2.01 4.31 -20.82
C ALA A 177 -1.50 5.50 -21.66
N GLU A 178 -1.88 6.73 -21.32
CA GLU A 178 -1.39 7.95 -21.97
C GLU A 178 0.14 8.15 -21.81
N GLY A 179 0.70 7.61 -20.73
CA GLY A 179 2.14 7.58 -20.45
C GLY A 179 2.83 6.31 -20.95
N GLY A 180 2.14 5.44 -21.69
CA GLY A 180 2.68 4.16 -22.18
C GLY A 180 2.62 3.00 -21.19
N GLY A 181 1.88 3.14 -20.08
CA GLY A 181 1.58 2.03 -19.18
C GLY A 181 0.32 1.26 -19.57
N ASP A 182 -0.16 0.39 -18.67
CA ASP A 182 -1.27 -0.54 -18.96
C ASP A 182 -2.59 -0.15 -18.29
N ILE A 183 -2.61 0.92 -17.50
CA ILE A 183 -3.82 1.41 -16.84
C ILE A 183 -4.69 2.11 -17.90
N GLY A 184 -5.61 1.33 -18.47
CA GLY A 184 -6.54 1.72 -19.54
C GLY A 184 -7.70 2.59 -19.07
N ASP A 185 -8.86 2.47 -19.71
CA ASP A 185 -10.04 3.30 -19.42
C ASP A 185 -11.05 2.66 -18.46
N ASN A 186 -10.91 1.37 -18.20
CA ASN A 186 -11.78 0.59 -17.32
C ASN A 186 -11.03 0.21 -16.05
N VAL A 187 -11.75 0.11 -14.93
CA VAL A 187 -11.25 -0.65 -13.77
C VAL A 187 -10.95 -2.07 -14.26
N SER A 188 -9.77 -2.61 -13.95
CA SER A 188 -9.34 -3.89 -14.52
C SER A 188 -8.25 -4.57 -13.69
N PHE A 189 -7.89 -5.80 -14.06
CA PHE A 189 -6.79 -6.55 -13.46
C PHE A 189 -5.44 -5.81 -13.54
N HIS A 190 -5.27 -4.82 -14.43
CA HIS A 190 -4.08 -3.98 -14.44
C HIS A 190 -3.92 -3.15 -13.16
N PHE A 191 -4.97 -3.00 -12.35
CA PHE A 191 -4.89 -2.38 -11.03
C PHE A 191 -4.22 -3.29 -9.99
N ASN A 192 -4.21 -4.62 -10.22
CA ASN A 192 -3.56 -5.61 -9.36
C ASN A 192 -2.05 -5.40 -9.35
N THR A 193 -1.60 -4.51 -8.49
CA THR A 193 -0.19 -4.31 -8.15
C THR A 193 0.17 -5.15 -6.94
N LEU A 194 1.46 -5.41 -6.73
CA LEU A 194 1.88 -6.15 -5.53
C LEU A 194 1.51 -5.38 -4.25
N GLY A 195 1.49 -4.04 -4.30
CA GLY A 195 1.01 -3.22 -3.19
C GLY A 195 -0.50 -3.36 -2.95
N MET A 196 -1.29 -3.53 -4.02
CA MET A 196 -2.73 -3.78 -3.89
C MET A 196 -3.01 -5.16 -3.32
N THR A 197 -2.24 -6.17 -3.73
CA THR A 197 -2.26 -7.51 -3.13
C THR A 197 -1.98 -7.45 -1.63
N LEU A 198 -0.94 -6.73 -1.20
CA LEU A 198 -0.65 -6.61 0.24
C LEU A 198 -1.72 -5.82 0.99
N LEU A 199 -2.30 -4.79 0.36
CA LEU A 199 -3.42 -4.05 0.93
C LEU A 199 -4.63 -4.96 1.15
N HIS A 200 -4.92 -5.87 0.21
CA HIS A 200 -5.95 -6.90 0.36
C HIS A 200 -5.65 -7.78 1.60
N GLU A 201 -4.46 -8.37 1.69
CA GLU A 201 -4.09 -9.25 2.81
C GLU A 201 -4.18 -8.57 4.18
N TYR A 202 -3.86 -7.27 4.23
CA TYR A 202 -3.95 -6.50 5.46
C TYR A 202 -5.38 -6.40 5.99
N MET A 203 -6.38 -6.44 5.11
CA MET A 203 -7.78 -6.36 5.51
C MET A 203 -8.22 -7.59 6.30
N HIS A 204 -7.61 -8.75 6.08
CA HIS A 204 -7.95 -9.96 6.85
C HIS A 204 -7.54 -9.88 8.32
N TYR A 205 -6.64 -8.97 8.70
CA TYR A 205 -6.09 -8.94 10.06
C TYR A 205 -7.10 -8.40 11.09
N ASP A 206 -7.94 -9.28 11.63
CA ASP A 206 -9.00 -8.97 12.59
C ASP A 206 -8.53 -8.14 13.80
N LEU A 207 -7.34 -8.44 14.36
CA LEU A 207 -6.84 -7.72 15.53
C LEU A 207 -6.40 -6.28 15.21
N MET A 208 -6.01 -6.02 13.97
CA MET A 208 -5.64 -4.69 13.49
C MET A 208 -6.87 -3.90 13.04
N ILE A 209 -7.70 -4.51 12.19
CA ILE A 209 -8.82 -3.82 11.54
C ILE A 209 -9.96 -3.59 12.53
N GLN A 210 -10.29 -4.60 13.35
CA GLN A 210 -11.38 -4.58 14.34
C GLN A 210 -12.70 -4.04 13.76
N ALA A 211 -13.03 -4.42 12.52
CA ALA A 211 -14.19 -3.90 11.81
C ALA A 211 -15.47 -4.18 12.59
N THR A 212 -16.32 -3.16 12.69
CA THR A 212 -17.59 -3.22 13.41
C THR A 212 -18.71 -2.69 12.54
N PHE A 213 -19.55 -3.60 12.05
CA PHE A 213 -20.72 -3.27 11.26
C PHE A 213 -21.99 -3.59 12.02
N ASP A 214 -22.95 -2.66 12.04
CA ASP A 214 -24.20 -2.76 12.80
C ASP A 214 -23.98 -3.09 14.29
N GLY A 215 -22.89 -2.57 14.87
CA GLY A 215 -22.49 -2.82 16.25
C GLY A 215 -21.94 -4.23 16.52
N THR A 216 -21.61 -4.99 15.47
CA THR A 216 -21.10 -6.36 15.56
C THR A 216 -19.68 -6.45 14.98
N ALA A 217 -18.75 -6.98 15.78
CA ALA A 217 -17.41 -7.30 15.30
C ALA A 217 -17.49 -8.25 14.09
N THR A 218 -16.81 -7.90 13.02
CA THR A 218 -16.93 -8.55 11.71
C THR A 218 -15.55 -8.72 11.09
N SER A 219 -15.22 -9.92 10.63
CA SER A 219 -14.01 -10.15 9.84
C SER A 219 -14.22 -9.69 8.41
N ILE A 220 -13.16 -9.14 7.80
CA ILE A 220 -13.11 -8.90 6.36
C ILE A 220 -12.50 -10.14 5.71
N ILE A 221 -13.17 -10.70 4.71
CA ILE A 221 -12.89 -12.02 4.09
C ILE A 221 -13.08 -11.93 2.57
N ASP A 222 -12.74 -12.98 1.82
CA ASP A 222 -12.82 -12.90 0.35
C ASP A 222 -14.22 -13.11 -0.18
N ASP A 223 -14.91 -14.15 0.29
CA ASP A 223 -16.23 -14.53 -0.21
C ASP A 223 -17.32 -14.38 0.86
N PRO A 224 -17.68 -13.14 1.26
CA PRO A 224 -18.65 -12.92 2.32
C PRO A 224 -20.04 -13.41 1.95
N ASP A 225 -20.63 -14.18 2.87
CA ASP A 225 -21.96 -14.78 2.75
C ASP A 225 -22.08 -15.70 1.51
N GLY A 226 -20.96 -16.27 1.03
CA GLY A 226 -20.89 -17.14 -0.13
C GLY A 226 -21.01 -16.42 -1.48
N ASN A 227 -20.85 -15.09 -1.48
CA ASN A 227 -20.78 -14.31 -2.71
C ASN A 227 -19.33 -14.22 -3.18
N PRO A 228 -19.02 -14.60 -4.44
CA PRO A 228 -17.68 -14.42 -5.00
C PRO A 228 -17.24 -12.97 -4.91
N GLY A 229 -16.08 -12.72 -4.31
CA GLY A 229 -15.58 -11.38 -4.04
C GLY A 229 -14.25 -11.03 -4.70
N TYR A 230 -13.73 -11.88 -5.59
CA TYR A 230 -12.47 -11.63 -6.29
C TYR A 230 -12.61 -10.84 -7.58
N GLY A 231 -11.72 -9.86 -7.75
CA GLY A 231 -11.49 -9.13 -8.99
C GLY A 231 -12.45 -7.97 -9.24
N SER A 232 -12.00 -7.08 -10.13
CA SER A 232 -12.69 -5.84 -10.52
C SER A 232 -14.18 -6.06 -10.80
N VAL A 233 -14.50 -7.08 -11.59
CA VAL A 233 -15.86 -7.39 -12.04
C VAL A 233 -16.76 -7.82 -10.88
N ALA A 234 -16.27 -8.60 -9.92
CA ALA A 234 -17.08 -9.06 -8.81
C ALA A 234 -17.41 -7.94 -7.82
N VAL A 235 -16.45 -7.05 -7.55
CA VAL A 235 -16.61 -6.01 -6.52
C VAL A 235 -17.24 -4.72 -7.03
N TYR A 236 -17.06 -4.37 -8.31
CA TYR A 236 -17.59 -3.14 -8.88
C TYR A 236 -19.09 -3.28 -9.17
N ASP A 237 -19.94 -2.66 -8.36
CA ASP A 237 -21.42 -2.64 -8.46
C ASP A 237 -22.13 -4.02 -8.41
N ARG A 238 -21.42 -5.15 -8.36
CA ARG A 238 -22.04 -6.49 -8.37
C ARG A 238 -22.18 -7.12 -7.00
N LEU A 239 -21.18 -6.96 -6.13
CA LEU A 239 -21.24 -7.48 -4.78
C LEU A 239 -22.27 -6.67 -3.94
N PRO A 240 -23.23 -7.33 -3.26
CA PRO A 240 -24.15 -6.61 -2.40
C PRO A 240 -23.39 -5.79 -1.35
N LYS A 241 -23.78 -4.53 -1.10
CA LYS A 241 -23.02 -3.62 -0.21
C LYS A 241 -22.76 -4.17 1.18
N GLN A 242 -23.70 -4.95 1.70
CA GLN A 242 -23.60 -5.67 2.97
C GLN A 242 -22.48 -6.73 3.01
N SER A 243 -22.18 -7.31 1.85
CA SER A 243 -21.08 -8.23 1.61
C SER A 243 -19.82 -7.47 1.24
N ALA A 244 -19.91 -6.42 0.42
CA ALA A 244 -18.77 -5.59 0.00
C ALA A 244 -18.03 -4.93 1.18
N ARG A 245 -18.74 -4.43 2.19
CA ARG A 245 -18.12 -3.90 3.41
C ARG A 245 -17.32 -4.94 4.22
N LYS A 246 -17.52 -6.23 3.92
CA LYS A 246 -16.80 -7.37 4.51
C LYS A 246 -15.87 -8.06 3.53
N ASN A 247 -15.66 -7.51 2.32
CA ASN A 247 -14.85 -8.12 1.29
C ASN A 247 -13.51 -7.40 1.14
N ALA A 248 -12.38 -8.10 1.24
CA ALA A 248 -11.05 -7.49 1.18
C ALA A 248 -10.78 -6.79 -0.17
N ASP A 249 -11.19 -7.42 -1.26
CA ASP A 249 -11.00 -6.88 -2.61
C ASP A 249 -11.80 -5.59 -2.87
N SER A 250 -12.92 -5.38 -2.19
CA SER A 250 -13.69 -4.14 -2.27
C SER A 250 -12.89 -2.97 -1.72
N TYR A 251 -12.09 -3.17 -0.67
CA TYR A 251 -11.19 -2.13 -0.15
C TYR A 251 -9.99 -1.92 -1.08
N ALA A 252 -9.40 -3.01 -1.58
CA ALA A 252 -8.23 -2.95 -2.44
C ALA A 252 -8.54 -2.26 -3.78
N TYR A 253 -9.62 -2.64 -4.46
CA TYR A 253 -10.04 -2.02 -5.72
C TYR A 253 -10.53 -0.59 -5.52
N TYR A 254 -11.25 -0.30 -4.44
CA TYR A 254 -11.61 1.08 -4.11
C TYR A 254 -10.37 1.96 -3.98
N ALA A 255 -9.37 1.52 -3.20
CA ALA A 255 -8.15 2.27 -3.00
C ALA A 255 -7.35 2.45 -4.29
N ALA A 256 -7.24 1.39 -5.10
CA ALA A 256 -6.57 1.45 -6.40
C ALA A 256 -7.29 2.37 -7.39
N GLU A 257 -8.61 2.36 -7.46
CA GLU A 257 -9.37 3.25 -8.35
C GLU A 257 -9.27 4.70 -7.94
N VAL A 258 -9.37 5.01 -6.64
CA VAL A 258 -9.15 6.37 -6.14
C VAL A 258 -7.73 6.85 -6.45
N TYR A 259 -6.73 5.99 -6.24
CA TYR A 259 -5.33 6.28 -6.56
C TYR A 259 -5.15 6.58 -8.05
N TRP A 260 -5.55 5.66 -8.93
CA TRP A 260 -5.35 5.84 -10.37
C TRP A 260 -6.20 6.96 -10.94
N SER A 261 -7.37 7.25 -10.37
CA SER A 261 -8.18 8.40 -10.80
C SER A 261 -7.46 9.71 -10.53
N LEU A 262 -6.77 9.80 -9.39
CA LEU A 262 -5.91 10.93 -9.08
C LEU A 262 -4.68 10.99 -9.99
N ILE A 263 -3.96 9.89 -10.18
CA ILE A 263 -2.71 9.88 -10.97
C ILE A 263 -2.97 10.11 -12.46
N CYS A 264 -3.99 9.44 -13.02
CA CYS A 264 -4.35 9.56 -14.43
C CYS A 264 -5.29 10.73 -14.71
N GLN A 265 -5.73 11.47 -13.68
CA GLN A 265 -6.60 12.64 -13.79
C GLN A 265 -7.89 12.36 -14.58
N LYS A 266 -8.51 11.19 -14.33
CA LYS A 266 -9.72 10.74 -15.01
C LYS A 266 -10.58 9.86 -14.13
N GLU A 267 -11.84 9.70 -14.51
CA GLU A 267 -12.73 8.67 -13.99
C GLU A 267 -12.60 7.41 -14.86
N PHE A 268 -12.65 6.23 -14.24
CA PHE A 268 -12.62 4.95 -14.95
C PHE A 268 -14.04 4.47 -15.22
N GLN A 269 -14.18 3.71 -16.31
CA GLN A 269 -15.42 3.03 -16.63
C GLN A 269 -15.51 1.69 -15.88
N ALA A 270 -16.74 1.22 -15.70
CA ALA A 270 -17.02 -0.10 -15.13
C ALA A 270 -16.25 -1.22 -15.86
N PRO A 271 -15.79 -2.25 -15.14
CA PRO A 271 -15.09 -3.39 -15.72
C PRO A 271 -16.03 -4.23 -16.60
N ARG A 272 -15.46 -4.81 -17.67
CA ARG A 272 -16.13 -5.72 -18.59
C ARG A 272 -15.73 -7.16 -18.25
N GLU A 273 -16.74 -7.99 -18.07
CA GLU A 273 -16.59 -9.42 -17.78
C GLU A 273 -15.91 -10.18 -18.92
N GLY A 274 -14.96 -11.04 -18.55
CA GLY A 274 -14.11 -11.81 -19.46
C GLY A 274 -13.04 -10.98 -20.18
N VAL A 275 -12.81 -9.74 -19.76
CA VAL A 275 -11.81 -8.84 -20.37
C VAL A 275 -11.02 -8.13 -19.28
N ASP A 276 -11.70 -7.38 -18.42
CA ASP A 276 -11.07 -6.56 -17.39
C ASP A 276 -10.81 -7.36 -16.09
N ASP A 277 -11.22 -8.63 -16.03
CA ASP A 277 -10.96 -9.64 -14.99
C ASP A 277 -10.15 -10.84 -15.51
N ALA A 278 -9.78 -10.86 -16.79
CA ALA A 278 -9.00 -11.93 -17.40
C ALA A 278 -7.49 -11.65 -17.25
N ASP A 279 -6.93 -12.01 -16.10
CA ASP A 279 -5.53 -11.72 -15.78
C ASP A 279 -4.59 -12.80 -16.37
N PRO A 280 -3.64 -12.43 -17.25
CA PRO A 280 -2.74 -13.39 -17.88
C PRO A 280 -1.78 -14.06 -16.88
N ASP A 281 -1.50 -13.43 -15.74
CA ASP A 281 -0.67 -14.06 -14.68
C ASP A 281 -1.40 -15.19 -13.95
N CYS A 282 -2.73 -15.25 -14.09
CA CYS A 282 -3.63 -16.23 -13.48
C CYS A 282 -4.36 -17.08 -14.54
N GLY A 283 -3.78 -17.18 -15.74
CA GLY A 283 -4.29 -18.05 -16.80
C GLY A 283 -5.53 -17.51 -17.52
N ASP A 284 -5.58 -16.19 -17.74
CA ASP A 284 -6.73 -15.47 -18.30
C ASP A 284 -8.00 -15.67 -17.45
N GLN A 285 -7.81 -15.72 -16.13
CA GLN A 285 -8.87 -15.80 -15.11
C GLN A 285 -8.65 -14.71 -14.08
N VAL A 286 -9.65 -14.51 -13.21
CA VAL A 286 -9.47 -13.64 -12.06
C VAL A 286 -8.38 -14.23 -11.15
N CYS A 287 -7.49 -13.35 -10.67
CA CYS A 287 -6.54 -13.74 -9.65
C CYS A 287 -7.23 -13.78 -8.27
N GLU A 288 -6.89 -14.78 -7.49
CA GLU A 288 -7.29 -14.89 -6.08
C GLU A 288 -6.19 -14.27 -5.20
N THR A 289 -6.55 -13.85 -4.00
CA THR A 289 -5.67 -13.34 -2.95
C THR A 289 -6.12 -13.90 -1.61
#